data_AF-A0A9P6RBT3-F1
#
_entry.id   AF-A0A9P6RBT3-F1
#
_cell.length_a   1.000
_cell.length_b   1.000
_cell.length_c   1.000
_cell.angle_alpha   90.00
_cell.angle_beta   90.00
_cell.angle_gamma   90.00
#
_symmetry.space_group_name_H-M   'P 1'
#
loop_
_entity.id
_entity.type
_entity.pdbx_description
1 polymer ?
#
loop_
_entity_poly.entity_id
_entity_poly.type
_entity_poly.pdbx_seq_one_letter_code
_entity_poly.pdbx_strand_id
1 'polypeptide(L)'
;MSPKGHGPFSHVFDNEFIPKALPGSTWTHEQGSEMMLEYLVDDNNVDIDREELNFIKDMIMGERRGNDQRQAFLFDIVSNKRNSLDVDKYDYLQRDCYNVGIKSSIDCSRLMKMSRVIDNQICWHHKEVYNLYELYHTRFSLFKRVYTHRVGKAIEYMLTDALLAADKIMGISSAIFHGEDYLHLTDDIVRQIERSREPGLEESKALLKRIRTRNLYKFVDELLIPREKLGQLTKRNINSAEIVSCQGANDHLKEDDVIVEFLKNNYAMKDQNPVDGIKFFSKNNHSVSYHIPKEKVSSLIPSEFQENIIRVFARDASKVKAIHESFRRLMSKFYRTSDGTSNLPPSSTSPYYDSRNTSPERSSNGMPAGWLQSQQGSPTLRSMAIGSSAKRRRESGSRSPSRRSQTGPVRLLGNGVVDASDSELEMLTSGVKDETELYLDGTSPHMKLETLRKLRDGIELVLIPQTNKSTEDLEKIVRTDKLVSFILVKID
;
A
#
# COMPACT_ATOMS: atom_id res chain seq x y z
N MET A 1 -19.43 10.07 5.11
CA MET A 1 -19.56 10.50 3.68
C MET A 1 -18.29 11.12 3.11
N SER A 2 -17.18 11.21 3.88
CA SER A 2 -15.90 11.80 3.43
C SER A 2 -15.36 11.34 2.07
N PRO A 3 -15.51 10.05 1.64
CA PRO A 3 -14.98 9.60 0.35
C PRO A 3 -15.87 9.92 -0.86
N LYS A 4 -17.07 10.51 -0.66
CA LYS A 4 -18.10 10.60 -1.71
C LYS A 4 -17.80 11.63 -2.81
N GLY A 5 -16.74 12.43 -2.67
CA GLY A 5 -16.27 13.39 -3.67
C GLY A 5 -15.12 12.90 -4.55
N HIS A 6 -14.72 11.63 -4.46
CA HIS A 6 -13.75 11.07 -5.39
C HIS A 6 -14.38 10.78 -6.75
N GLY A 7 -13.71 11.19 -7.81
CA GLY A 7 -14.07 10.85 -9.18
C GLY A 7 -13.46 9.51 -9.62
N PRO A 8 -13.61 9.15 -10.91
CA PRO A 8 -13.07 7.92 -11.47
C PRO A 8 -11.58 7.74 -11.17
N PHE A 9 -11.20 6.59 -10.63
CA PHE A 9 -9.83 6.25 -10.24
C PHE A 9 -9.24 7.20 -9.17
N SER A 10 -10.10 7.74 -8.32
CA SER A 10 -9.77 8.53 -7.13
C SER A 10 -8.75 9.64 -7.41
N HIS A 11 -7.49 9.44 -7.01
CA HIS A 11 -6.46 10.47 -7.07
C HIS A 11 -5.97 10.80 -8.48
N VAL A 12 -6.27 9.95 -9.45
CA VAL A 12 -5.99 10.25 -10.87
C VAL A 12 -6.91 11.38 -11.34
N PHE A 13 -8.15 11.41 -10.88
CA PHE A 13 -9.13 12.39 -11.31
C PHE A 13 -8.78 13.81 -10.85
N ASP A 14 -8.56 14.00 -9.55
CA ASP A 14 -8.28 15.30 -8.95
C ASP A 14 -6.84 15.80 -9.19
N ASN A 15 -5.83 14.91 -9.16
CA ASN A 15 -4.42 15.33 -9.27
C ASN A 15 -3.88 15.36 -10.70
N GLU A 16 -4.44 14.58 -11.63
CA GLU A 16 -3.92 14.46 -13.00
C GLU A 16 -4.92 14.95 -14.05
N PHE A 17 -6.17 14.49 -14.01
CA PHE A 17 -7.16 14.80 -15.05
C PHE A 17 -7.71 16.22 -14.96
N ILE A 18 -8.36 16.59 -13.84
CA ILE A 18 -8.99 17.91 -13.68
C ILE A 18 -8.01 19.07 -13.89
N PRO A 19 -6.77 19.06 -13.35
CA PRO A 19 -5.83 20.17 -13.58
C PRO A 19 -5.42 20.34 -15.06
N LYS A 20 -5.48 19.27 -15.86
CA LYS A 20 -5.17 19.30 -17.30
C LYS A 20 -6.40 19.64 -18.14
N ALA A 21 -7.58 19.14 -17.77
CA ALA A 21 -8.84 19.39 -18.46
C ALA A 21 -9.34 20.82 -18.21
N LEU A 22 -9.18 21.31 -16.98
CA LEU A 22 -9.59 22.64 -16.53
C LEU A 22 -8.40 23.38 -15.89
N PRO A 23 -7.45 23.91 -16.70
CA PRO A 23 -6.30 24.63 -16.18
C PRO A 23 -6.71 25.83 -15.31
N GLY A 24 -6.17 25.89 -14.09
CA GLY A 24 -6.49 26.94 -13.12
C GLY A 24 -7.64 26.58 -12.16
N SER A 25 -8.29 25.42 -12.33
CA SER A 25 -9.25 24.91 -11.36
C SER A 25 -8.59 24.67 -10.00
N THR A 26 -9.29 25.05 -8.92
CA THR A 26 -8.91 24.76 -7.53
C THR A 26 -9.72 23.58 -6.96
N TRP A 27 -10.40 22.82 -7.81
CA TRP A 27 -11.27 21.73 -7.41
C TRP A 27 -10.48 20.65 -6.64
N THR A 28 -11.03 20.20 -5.52
CA THR A 28 -10.52 19.05 -4.76
C THR A 28 -11.63 18.05 -4.48
N HIS A 29 -11.26 16.79 -4.19
CA HIS A 29 -12.24 15.77 -3.84
C HIS A 29 -13.00 16.11 -2.54
N GLU A 30 -12.42 16.89 -1.62
CA GLU A 30 -13.15 17.39 -0.44
C GLU A 30 -14.26 18.37 -0.83
N GLN A 31 -14.00 19.29 -1.78
CA GLN A 31 -15.05 20.16 -2.34
C GLN A 31 -16.13 19.35 -3.08
N GLY A 32 -15.72 18.31 -3.81
CA GLY A 32 -16.65 17.34 -4.39
C GLY A 32 -17.51 16.64 -3.33
N SER A 33 -16.94 16.30 -2.17
CA SER A 33 -17.65 15.64 -1.07
C SER A 33 -18.70 16.56 -0.46
N GLU A 34 -18.43 17.86 -0.33
CA GLU A 34 -19.44 18.84 0.13
C GLU A 34 -20.59 19.01 -0.84
N MET A 35 -20.28 19.15 -2.14
CA MET A 35 -21.28 19.24 -3.20
C MET A 35 -22.18 18.00 -3.21
N MET A 36 -21.57 16.81 -3.19
CA MET A 36 -22.32 15.55 -3.19
C MET A 36 -23.11 15.34 -1.90
N LEU A 37 -22.63 15.83 -0.76
CA LEU A 37 -23.39 15.76 0.49
C LEU A 37 -24.67 16.59 0.41
N GLU A 38 -24.59 17.84 -0.06
CA GLU A 38 -25.78 18.68 -0.29
C GLU A 38 -26.74 18.02 -1.27
N TYR A 39 -26.24 17.62 -2.43
CA TYR A 39 -27.06 16.96 -3.45
C TYR A 39 -27.79 15.72 -2.90
N LEU A 40 -27.09 14.85 -2.16
CA LEU A 40 -27.70 13.63 -1.62
C LEU A 40 -28.73 13.92 -0.53
N VAL A 41 -28.52 14.94 0.31
CA VAL A 41 -29.49 15.34 1.33
C VAL A 41 -30.78 15.83 0.67
N ASP A 42 -30.64 16.72 -0.32
CA ASP A 42 -31.77 17.30 -1.04
C ASP A 42 -32.52 16.24 -1.88
N ASP A 43 -31.80 15.47 -2.71
CA ASP A 43 -32.37 14.46 -3.62
C ASP A 43 -33.10 13.32 -2.86
N ASN A 44 -32.61 12.95 -1.67
CA ASN A 44 -33.18 11.87 -0.87
C ASN A 44 -34.13 12.39 0.23
N ASN A 45 -34.41 13.69 0.29
CA ASN A 45 -35.24 14.34 1.30
C ASN A 45 -34.84 13.93 2.74
N VAL A 46 -33.54 13.94 3.03
CA VAL A 46 -33.02 13.59 4.36
C VAL A 46 -33.33 14.71 5.33
N ASP A 47 -34.06 14.40 6.41
CA ASP A 47 -34.38 15.36 7.47
C ASP A 47 -33.14 15.62 8.34
N ILE A 48 -32.40 16.68 7.98
CA ILE A 48 -31.23 17.18 8.72
C ILE A 48 -31.27 18.71 8.72
N ASP A 49 -31.02 19.29 9.89
CA ASP A 49 -30.96 20.74 9.99
C ASP A 49 -29.71 21.31 9.29
N ARG A 50 -29.77 22.59 8.90
CA ARG A 50 -28.67 23.25 8.20
C ARG A 50 -27.42 23.42 9.06
N GLU A 51 -27.55 23.49 10.38
CA GLU A 51 -26.41 23.67 11.29
C GLU A 51 -25.58 22.38 11.42
N GLU A 52 -26.24 21.24 11.50
CA GLU A 52 -25.66 19.90 11.54
C GLU A 52 -25.10 19.52 10.16
N LEU A 53 -25.79 19.87 9.07
CA LEU A 53 -25.23 19.67 7.74
C LEU A 53 -23.93 20.47 7.54
N ASN A 54 -23.91 21.73 7.95
CA ASN A 54 -22.70 22.56 7.90
C ASN A 54 -21.58 22.00 8.78
N PHE A 55 -21.92 21.43 9.94
CA PHE A 55 -20.94 20.75 10.77
C PHE A 55 -20.29 19.55 10.12
N ILE A 56 -21.09 18.69 9.49
CA ILE A 56 -20.58 17.49 8.81
C ILE A 56 -19.63 17.92 7.69
N LYS A 57 -19.97 18.97 6.95
CA LYS A 57 -19.08 19.55 5.93
C LYS A 57 -17.78 20.07 6.54
N ASP A 58 -17.87 20.83 7.63
CA ASP A 58 -16.71 21.33 8.38
C ASP A 58 -15.80 20.19 8.83
N MET A 59 -16.37 19.08 9.32
CA MET A 59 -15.62 17.88 9.69
C MET A 59 -14.94 17.19 8.50
N ILE A 60 -15.58 17.15 7.33
CA ILE A 60 -15.00 16.60 6.09
C ILE A 60 -13.81 17.47 5.64
N MET A 61 -14.01 18.78 5.60
CA MET A 61 -12.96 19.74 5.26
C MET A 61 -11.85 19.77 6.29
N GLY A 62 -12.14 19.41 7.55
CA GLY A 62 -11.22 19.52 8.67
C GLY A 62 -11.01 20.97 9.13
N GLU A 63 -11.98 21.84 8.86
CA GLU A 63 -11.92 23.27 9.13
C GLU A 63 -13.11 23.71 9.97
N ARG A 64 -12.86 24.48 11.03
CA ARG A 64 -13.90 25.08 11.86
C ARG A 64 -14.38 26.35 11.20
N ARG A 65 -15.45 26.29 10.40
CA ARG A 65 -16.01 27.47 9.74
C ARG A 65 -17.15 28.02 10.60
N GLY A 66 -17.28 29.35 10.61
CA GLY A 66 -18.29 30.03 11.42
C GLY A 66 -18.05 29.96 12.94
N ASN A 67 -19.13 30.12 13.71
CA ASN A 67 -19.09 30.27 15.17
C ASN A 67 -19.48 28.99 15.92
N ASP A 68 -19.14 27.82 15.37
CA ASP A 68 -19.49 26.54 15.99
C ASP A 68 -18.85 26.37 17.38
N GLN A 69 -19.70 26.27 18.41
CA GLN A 69 -19.33 26.14 19.81
C GLN A 69 -18.95 24.71 20.21
N ARG A 70 -19.07 23.73 19.30
CA ARG A 70 -18.71 22.34 19.57
C ARG A 70 -17.23 22.17 19.89
N GLN A 71 -16.96 21.04 20.51
CA GLN A 71 -15.64 20.66 21.00
C GLN A 71 -14.66 20.49 19.84
N ALA A 72 -13.48 21.11 19.95
CA ALA A 72 -12.48 21.15 18.89
C ALA A 72 -11.92 19.76 18.56
N PHE A 73 -11.87 18.85 19.54
CA PHE A 73 -11.34 17.50 19.33
C PHE A 73 -12.15 16.69 18.31
N LEU A 74 -13.40 17.08 18.01
CA LEU A 74 -14.22 16.41 17.00
C LEU A 74 -13.58 16.49 15.60
N PHE A 75 -12.82 17.57 15.35
CA PHE A 75 -12.05 17.76 14.11
C PHE A 75 -10.77 16.91 14.05
N ASP A 76 -10.34 16.33 15.17
CA ASP A 76 -9.24 15.37 15.19
C ASP A 76 -9.68 13.97 14.70
N ILE A 77 -10.99 13.71 14.56
CA ILE A 77 -11.52 12.37 14.28
C ILE A 77 -11.52 12.05 12.78
N VAL A 78 -12.15 12.89 11.96
CA VAL A 78 -12.41 12.59 10.53
C VAL A 78 -11.33 13.13 9.60
N SER A 79 -10.90 14.38 9.80
CA SER A 79 -9.93 15.07 8.94
C SER A 79 -9.02 15.93 9.80
N ASN A 80 -7.97 15.32 10.32
CA ASN A 80 -7.12 15.96 11.31
C ASN A 80 -6.03 16.82 10.66
N LYS A 81 -6.29 18.12 10.49
CA LYS A 81 -5.30 19.04 9.88
C LYS A 81 -4.10 19.36 10.78
N ARG A 82 -4.18 19.07 12.09
CA ARG A 82 -3.11 19.39 13.06
C ARG A 82 -1.91 18.48 12.91
N ASN A 83 -2.15 17.19 12.73
CA ASN A 83 -1.08 16.18 12.69
C ASN A 83 -1.34 15.05 11.69
N SER A 84 -2.45 15.09 10.94
CA SER A 84 -2.82 14.06 9.97
C SER A 84 -2.99 12.68 10.61
N LEU A 85 -3.48 12.61 11.84
CA LEU A 85 -3.90 11.37 12.50
C LEU A 85 -5.42 11.34 12.66
N ASP A 86 -6.09 10.58 11.81
CA ASP A 86 -7.55 10.46 11.72
C ASP A 86 -7.97 9.03 11.39
N VAL A 87 -9.27 8.74 11.52
CA VAL A 87 -9.81 7.40 11.30
C VAL A 87 -9.78 6.97 9.83
N ASP A 88 -9.72 7.92 8.89
CA ASP A 88 -9.51 7.64 7.46
C ASP A 88 -8.19 6.89 7.24
N LYS A 89 -7.10 7.38 7.84
CA LYS A 89 -5.79 6.69 7.80
C LYS A 89 -5.78 5.38 8.53
N TYR A 90 -6.50 5.27 9.65
CA TYR A 90 -6.59 3.99 10.36
C TYR A 90 -7.19 2.91 9.47
N ASP A 91 -8.25 3.26 8.73
CA ASP A 91 -8.93 2.35 7.83
C ASP A 91 -8.05 2.01 6.61
N TYR A 92 -7.65 3.01 5.80
CA TYR A 92 -7.00 2.71 4.53
C TYR A 92 -5.62 2.07 4.73
N LEU A 93 -4.86 2.41 5.77
CA LEU A 93 -3.56 1.78 6.01
C LEU A 93 -3.71 0.29 6.30
N GLN A 94 -4.71 -0.10 7.11
CA GLN A 94 -4.96 -1.51 7.41
C GLN A 94 -5.55 -2.24 6.20
N ARG A 95 -6.55 -1.62 5.54
CA ARG A 95 -7.22 -2.15 4.33
C ARG A 95 -6.24 -2.37 3.19
N ASP A 96 -5.40 -1.39 2.89
CA ASP A 96 -4.51 -1.46 1.74
C ASP A 96 -3.37 -2.44 2.00
N CYS A 97 -2.78 -2.42 3.20
CA CYS A 97 -1.81 -3.43 3.62
C CYS A 97 -2.36 -4.85 3.41
N TYR A 98 -3.60 -5.11 3.84
CA TYR A 98 -4.26 -6.39 3.64
C TYR A 98 -4.39 -6.73 2.15
N ASN A 99 -4.96 -5.83 1.34
CA ASN A 99 -5.25 -6.09 -0.08
C ASN A 99 -4.00 -6.21 -0.95
N VAL A 100 -2.91 -5.53 -0.60
CA VAL A 100 -1.63 -5.61 -1.34
C VAL A 100 -0.69 -6.69 -0.79
N GLY A 101 -1.09 -7.42 0.25
CA GLY A 101 -0.31 -8.49 0.85
C GLY A 101 0.91 -8.01 1.66
N ILE A 102 0.86 -6.80 2.20
CA ILE A 102 1.88 -6.25 3.11
C ILE A 102 1.38 -6.40 4.54
N LYS A 103 2.14 -7.07 5.40
CA LYS A 103 1.80 -7.14 6.83
C LYS A 103 1.95 -5.75 7.46
N SER A 104 0.88 -5.27 8.09
CA SER A 104 0.90 -4.07 8.92
C SER A 104 1.07 -4.46 10.38
N SER A 105 1.95 -3.76 11.10
CA SER A 105 2.09 -3.85 12.55
C SER A 105 1.17 -2.87 13.30
N ILE A 106 0.37 -2.08 12.58
CA ILE A 106 -0.48 -1.04 13.17
C ILE A 106 -1.72 -1.65 13.84
N ASP A 107 -1.84 -1.44 15.15
CA ASP A 107 -3.05 -1.73 15.92
C ASP A 107 -3.82 -0.43 16.22
N CYS A 108 -4.72 -0.07 15.31
CA CYS A 108 -5.60 1.09 15.48
C CYS A 108 -6.55 0.93 16.69
N SER A 109 -6.95 -0.31 17.03
CA SER A 109 -7.82 -0.56 18.19
C SER A 109 -7.11 -0.23 19.50
N ARG A 110 -5.83 -0.56 19.60
CA ARG A 110 -4.97 -0.16 20.71
C ARG A 110 -4.83 1.37 20.77
N LEU A 111 -4.54 2.03 19.66
CA LEU A 111 -4.39 3.50 19.63
C LEU A 111 -5.65 4.21 20.11
N MET A 112 -6.83 3.73 19.72
CA MET A 112 -8.12 4.25 20.20
C MET A 112 -8.28 4.04 21.72
N LYS A 113 -8.02 2.83 22.23
CA LYS A 113 -8.10 2.53 23.68
C LYS A 113 -7.11 3.35 24.51
N MET A 114 -5.98 3.73 23.93
CA MET A 114 -4.90 4.50 24.58
C MET A 114 -5.03 6.01 24.34
N SER A 115 -6.17 6.50 23.84
CA SER A 115 -6.44 7.91 23.61
C SER A 115 -7.36 8.53 24.67
N ARG A 116 -7.30 9.86 24.84
CA ARG A 116 -8.16 10.65 25.75
C ARG A 116 -8.25 12.09 25.23
N VAL A 117 -9.38 12.75 25.47
CA VAL A 117 -9.50 14.20 25.27
C VAL A 117 -8.93 14.95 26.47
N ILE A 118 -7.93 15.81 26.24
CA ILE A 118 -7.35 16.74 27.22
C ILE A 118 -7.25 18.10 26.53
N ASP A 119 -7.68 19.18 27.21
CA ASP A 119 -7.67 20.55 26.67
C ASP A 119 -8.31 20.66 25.26
N ASN A 120 -9.41 19.93 25.06
CA ASN A 120 -10.17 19.92 23.80
C ASN A 120 -9.38 19.37 22.59
N GLN A 121 -8.39 18.51 22.82
CA GLN A 121 -7.61 17.82 21.79
C GLN A 121 -7.52 16.32 22.11
N ILE A 122 -7.56 15.45 21.09
CA ILE A 122 -7.24 14.03 21.27
C ILE A 122 -5.74 13.89 21.58
N CYS A 123 -5.45 13.25 22.70
CA CYS A 123 -4.11 12.96 23.21
C CYS A 123 -3.93 11.45 23.37
N TRP A 124 -2.69 10.96 23.27
CA TRP A 124 -2.38 9.53 23.40
C TRP A 124 -1.51 9.24 24.62
N HIS A 125 -1.61 8.04 25.16
CA HIS A 125 -0.70 7.61 26.23
C HIS A 125 0.74 7.61 25.69
N HIS A 126 1.69 8.16 26.45
CA HIS A 126 3.08 8.36 25.99
C HIS A 126 3.80 7.11 25.50
N LYS A 127 3.40 5.91 25.95
CA LYS A 127 3.91 4.62 25.46
C LYS A 127 3.60 4.36 23.99
N GLU A 128 2.59 5.03 23.41
CA GLU A 128 2.20 4.86 22.01
C GLU A 128 3.03 5.71 21.04
N VAL A 129 3.94 6.56 21.52
CA VAL A 129 4.72 7.46 20.66
C VAL A 129 5.43 6.73 19.53
N TYR A 130 6.01 5.56 19.81
CA TYR A 130 6.69 4.77 18.80
C TYR A 130 5.72 4.12 17.81
N ASN A 131 4.56 3.63 18.29
CA ASN A 131 3.50 3.09 17.43
C ASN A 131 2.95 4.13 16.46
N LEU A 132 2.91 5.41 16.87
CA LEU A 132 2.53 6.51 15.98
C LEU A 132 3.59 6.77 14.91
N TYR A 133 4.88 6.70 15.23
CA TYR A 133 5.95 6.75 14.22
C TYR A 133 5.86 5.57 13.23
N GLU A 134 5.59 4.36 13.71
CA GLU A 134 5.39 3.18 12.86
C GLU A 134 4.17 3.33 11.94
N LEU A 135 3.10 3.98 12.40
CA LEU A 135 1.94 4.31 11.56
C LEU A 135 2.34 5.24 10.41
N TYR A 136 3.03 6.34 10.68
CA TYR A 136 3.50 7.26 9.63
C TYR A 136 4.54 6.62 8.70
N HIS A 137 5.40 5.76 9.25
CA HIS A 137 6.36 4.98 8.46
C HIS A 137 5.64 4.02 7.50
N THR A 138 4.63 3.32 7.98
CA THR A 138 3.81 2.42 7.15
C THR A 138 3.13 3.18 6.03
N ARG A 139 2.54 4.36 6.32
CA ARG A 139 1.99 5.24 5.28
C ARG A 139 3.05 5.60 4.25
N PHE A 140 4.21 6.10 4.68
CA PHE A 140 5.31 6.44 3.79
C PHE A 140 5.74 5.24 2.92
N SER A 141 5.83 4.05 3.52
CA SER A 141 6.18 2.80 2.83
C SER A 141 5.17 2.43 1.75
N LEU A 142 3.86 2.57 2.02
CA LEU A 142 2.81 2.35 1.03
C LEU A 142 2.89 3.37 -0.12
N PHE A 143 3.13 4.66 0.17
CA PHE A 143 3.38 5.65 -0.88
C PHE A 143 4.58 5.27 -1.74
N LYS A 144 5.71 4.90 -1.11
CA LYS A 144 6.96 4.56 -1.80
C LYS A 144 6.82 3.32 -2.69
N ARG A 145 6.07 2.31 -2.24
CA ARG A 145 6.07 0.97 -2.86
C ARG A 145 4.83 0.69 -3.71
N VAL A 146 3.68 1.25 -3.33
CA VAL A 146 2.36 0.90 -3.87
C VAL A 146 1.77 2.08 -4.62
N TYR A 147 1.37 3.14 -3.91
CA TYR A 147 0.57 4.21 -4.51
C TYR A 147 1.29 4.97 -5.62
N THR A 148 2.62 5.12 -5.48
CA THR A 148 3.44 5.81 -6.47
C THR A 148 4.27 4.83 -7.29
N HIS A 149 3.86 3.57 -7.41
CA HIS A 149 4.62 2.60 -8.19
C HIS A 149 4.73 3.05 -9.64
N ARG A 150 5.96 3.07 -10.19
CA ARG A 150 6.26 3.59 -11.55
C ARG A 150 5.36 3.05 -12.66
N VAL A 151 4.99 1.77 -12.60
CA VAL A 151 4.09 1.18 -13.60
C VAL A 151 2.64 1.62 -13.40
N GLY A 152 2.23 1.85 -12.15
CA GLY A 152 0.93 2.46 -11.83
C GLY A 152 0.87 3.87 -12.40
N LYS A 153 1.85 4.73 -12.07
CA LYS A 153 1.97 6.08 -12.63
C LYS A 153 1.95 6.12 -14.16
N ALA A 154 2.65 5.19 -14.83
CA ALA A 154 2.61 5.10 -16.29
C ALA A 154 1.20 4.83 -16.85
N ILE A 155 0.41 3.99 -16.16
CA ILE A 155 -1.00 3.74 -16.51
C ILE A 155 -1.85 4.97 -16.20
N GLU A 156 -1.63 5.63 -15.07
CA GLU A 156 -2.36 6.85 -14.70
C GLU A 156 -2.17 7.96 -15.73
N TYR A 157 -0.95 8.16 -16.25
CA TYR A 157 -0.71 9.11 -17.33
C TYR A 157 -1.48 8.73 -18.58
N MET A 158 -1.37 7.48 -19.05
CA MET A 158 -2.11 7.02 -20.23
C MET A 158 -3.63 7.13 -20.07
N LEU A 159 -4.13 6.81 -18.87
CA LEU A 159 -5.54 6.92 -18.54
C LEU A 159 -5.98 8.38 -18.55
N THR A 160 -5.16 9.28 -18.00
CA THR A 160 -5.41 10.72 -18.04
C THR A 160 -5.48 11.22 -19.48
N ASP A 161 -4.52 10.86 -20.33
CA ASP A 161 -4.56 11.27 -21.75
C ASP A 161 -5.77 10.68 -22.47
N ALA A 162 -6.17 9.44 -22.15
CA ALA A 162 -7.38 8.85 -22.71
C ALA A 162 -8.65 9.60 -22.27
N LEU A 163 -8.74 9.99 -20.99
CA LEU A 163 -9.86 10.78 -20.48
C LEU A 163 -9.86 12.19 -21.11
N LEU A 164 -8.70 12.85 -21.26
CA LEU A 164 -8.60 14.16 -21.91
C LEU A 164 -9.02 14.11 -23.39
N ALA A 165 -8.66 13.04 -24.11
CA ALA A 165 -9.11 12.84 -25.48
C ALA A 165 -10.63 12.64 -25.55
N ALA A 166 -11.22 11.91 -24.60
CA ALA A 166 -12.67 11.69 -24.53
C ALA A 166 -13.46 12.91 -24.03
N ASP A 167 -12.85 13.75 -23.19
CA ASP A 167 -13.48 14.92 -22.56
C ASP A 167 -14.05 15.90 -23.60
N LYS A 168 -13.37 16.04 -24.74
CA LYS A 168 -13.80 16.89 -25.87
C LYS A 168 -15.17 16.52 -26.45
N ILE A 169 -15.60 15.27 -26.25
CA ILE A 169 -16.85 14.71 -26.79
C ILE A 169 -17.85 14.47 -25.66
N MET A 170 -17.38 13.93 -24.53
CA MET A 170 -18.23 13.47 -23.44
C MET A 170 -18.42 14.49 -22.30
N GLY A 171 -17.67 15.60 -22.28
CA GLY A 171 -17.80 16.64 -21.26
C GLY A 171 -17.53 16.16 -19.83
N ILE A 172 -16.63 15.18 -19.66
CA ILE A 172 -16.28 14.51 -18.40
C ILE A 172 -15.93 15.53 -17.31
N SER A 173 -15.13 16.54 -17.65
CA SER A 173 -14.64 17.56 -16.72
C SER A 173 -15.76 18.49 -16.23
N SER A 174 -16.83 18.68 -17.00
CA SER A 174 -17.95 19.54 -16.63
C SER A 174 -18.88 18.93 -15.57
N ALA A 175 -18.87 17.61 -15.43
CA ALA A 175 -19.70 16.91 -14.44
C ALA A 175 -19.37 17.30 -12.99
N ILE A 176 -18.17 17.84 -12.71
CA ILE A 176 -17.79 18.27 -11.34
C ILE A 176 -18.62 19.44 -10.81
N PHE A 177 -19.38 20.12 -11.67
CA PHE A 177 -20.18 21.29 -11.30
C PHE A 177 -21.62 20.93 -10.93
N HIS A 178 -22.07 19.70 -11.18
CA HIS A 178 -23.45 19.28 -10.94
C HIS A 178 -23.47 17.92 -10.23
N GLY A 179 -24.11 17.85 -9.06
CA GLY A 179 -24.16 16.62 -8.25
C GLY A 179 -24.81 15.43 -8.96
N GLU A 180 -25.83 15.68 -9.79
CA GLU A 180 -26.53 14.65 -10.57
C GLU A 180 -25.60 13.99 -11.61
N ASP A 181 -24.87 14.81 -12.39
CA ASP A 181 -23.90 14.30 -13.37
C ASP A 181 -22.74 13.58 -12.67
N TYR A 182 -22.25 14.17 -11.57
CA TYR A 182 -21.10 13.65 -10.83
C TYR A 182 -21.40 12.30 -10.16
N LEU A 183 -22.65 12.08 -9.70
CA LEU A 183 -23.08 10.82 -9.08
C LEU A 183 -22.82 9.61 -9.99
N HIS A 184 -22.99 9.78 -11.31
CA HIS A 184 -22.84 8.73 -12.30
C HIS A 184 -21.42 8.66 -12.89
N LEU A 185 -20.58 9.65 -12.59
CA LEU A 185 -19.21 9.69 -13.05
C LEU A 185 -18.31 8.76 -12.21
N THR A 186 -18.20 7.52 -12.66
CA THR A 186 -17.45 6.44 -11.99
C THR A 186 -16.41 5.81 -12.93
N ASP A 187 -15.63 4.84 -12.43
CA ASP A 187 -14.67 4.04 -13.22
C ASP A 187 -15.29 3.36 -14.45
N ASP A 188 -16.64 3.22 -14.51
CA ASP A 188 -17.33 2.73 -15.71
C ASP A 188 -17.09 3.62 -16.94
N ILE A 189 -16.64 4.86 -16.77
CA ILE A 189 -16.29 5.78 -17.88
C ILE A 189 -15.35 5.13 -18.90
N VAL A 190 -14.40 4.30 -18.44
CA VAL A 190 -13.50 3.55 -19.35
C VAL A 190 -14.29 2.62 -20.25
N ARG A 191 -15.26 1.90 -19.70
CA ARG A 191 -16.13 0.99 -20.47
C ARG A 191 -17.12 1.76 -21.34
N GLN A 192 -17.57 2.95 -20.91
CA GLN A 192 -18.43 3.80 -21.72
C GLN A 192 -17.70 4.27 -22.98
N ILE A 193 -16.45 4.73 -22.83
CA ILE A 193 -15.58 5.09 -23.96
C ILE A 193 -15.36 3.88 -24.88
N GLU A 194 -15.01 2.71 -24.32
CA GLU A 194 -14.77 1.48 -25.09
C GLU A 194 -16.01 1.04 -25.89
N ARG A 195 -17.22 1.22 -25.34
CA ARG A 195 -18.50 0.82 -25.97
C ARG A 195 -19.08 1.87 -26.92
N SER A 196 -18.75 3.15 -26.74
CA SER A 196 -19.34 4.24 -27.50
C SER A 196 -19.10 4.05 -29.01
N ARG A 197 -20.06 4.45 -29.83
CA ARG A 197 -19.94 4.46 -31.30
C ARG A 197 -19.80 5.87 -31.86
N GLU A 198 -19.73 6.87 -30.99
CA GLU A 198 -19.59 8.26 -31.39
C GLU A 198 -18.22 8.50 -32.04
N PRO A 199 -18.17 9.30 -33.11
CA PRO A 199 -16.92 9.70 -33.73
C PRO A 199 -16.13 10.63 -32.80
N GLY A 200 -14.80 10.62 -32.90
CA GLY A 200 -13.92 11.49 -32.12
C GLY A 200 -13.32 10.82 -30.86
N LEU A 201 -13.71 9.58 -30.56
CA LEU A 201 -13.18 8.79 -29.44
C LEU A 201 -12.06 7.83 -29.85
N GLU A 202 -11.59 7.87 -31.09
CA GLU A 202 -10.60 6.93 -31.64
C GLU A 202 -9.26 6.99 -30.88
N GLU A 203 -8.80 8.19 -30.55
CA GLU A 203 -7.57 8.40 -29.79
C GLU A 203 -7.67 7.82 -28.38
N SER A 204 -8.75 8.13 -27.67
CA SER A 204 -9.01 7.61 -26.33
C SER A 204 -9.08 6.07 -26.33
N LYS A 205 -9.85 5.49 -27.26
CA LYS A 205 -9.93 4.02 -27.43
C LYS A 205 -8.58 3.39 -27.77
N ALA A 206 -7.75 4.04 -28.58
CA ALA A 206 -6.41 3.55 -28.90
C ALA A 206 -5.50 3.50 -27.65
N LEU A 207 -5.56 4.53 -26.80
CA LEU A 207 -4.83 4.56 -25.52
C LEU A 207 -5.34 3.49 -24.56
N LEU A 208 -6.66 3.36 -24.39
CA LEU A 208 -7.25 2.31 -23.55
C LEU A 208 -6.88 0.91 -24.04
N LYS A 209 -6.92 0.67 -25.37
CA LYS A 209 -6.46 -0.59 -25.97
C LYS A 209 -4.99 -0.87 -25.63
N ARG A 210 -4.11 0.13 -25.69
CA ARG A 210 -2.70 -0.02 -25.28
C ARG A 210 -2.57 -0.40 -23.80
N ILE A 211 -3.37 0.17 -22.91
CA ILE A 211 -3.40 -0.21 -21.49
C ILE A 211 -3.79 -1.69 -21.35
N ARG A 212 -4.86 -2.13 -22.03
CA ARG A 212 -5.34 -3.52 -22.02
C ARG A 212 -4.29 -4.51 -22.55
N THR A 213 -3.55 -4.13 -23.60
CA THR A 213 -2.50 -4.98 -24.19
C THR A 213 -1.12 -4.78 -23.55
N ARG A 214 -1.04 -4.02 -22.45
CA ARG A 214 0.20 -3.72 -21.72
C ARG A 214 1.28 -3.01 -22.56
N ASN A 215 0.89 -2.34 -23.64
CA ASN A 215 1.76 -1.43 -24.39
C ASN A 215 1.82 -0.06 -23.71
N LEU A 216 2.42 -0.05 -22.52
CA LEU A 216 2.44 1.10 -21.61
C LEU A 216 3.50 2.14 -21.97
N TYR A 217 3.30 3.36 -21.45
CA TYR A 217 4.40 4.31 -21.31
C TYR A 217 5.53 3.72 -20.49
N LYS A 218 6.76 4.10 -20.84
CA LYS A 218 7.97 3.48 -20.32
C LYS A 218 8.62 4.38 -19.29
N PHE A 219 8.88 3.82 -18.11
CA PHE A 219 9.71 4.48 -17.12
C PHE A 219 11.16 4.57 -17.62
N VAL A 220 11.74 5.75 -17.56
CA VAL A 220 13.08 6.06 -18.10
C VAL A 220 14.11 6.09 -16.98
N ASP A 221 13.95 6.96 -15.98
CA ASP A 221 14.86 7.07 -14.82
C ASP A 221 14.17 7.74 -13.63
N GLU A 222 14.79 7.63 -12.45
CA GLU A 222 14.40 8.24 -11.18
C GLU A 222 15.63 8.86 -10.51
N LEU A 223 15.46 10.04 -9.94
CA LEU A 223 16.49 10.73 -9.17
C LEU A 223 15.89 11.30 -7.87
N LEU A 224 16.45 10.90 -6.74
CA LEU A 224 16.18 11.55 -5.46
C LEU A 224 16.88 12.92 -5.44
N ILE A 225 16.13 13.99 -5.11
CA ILE A 225 16.66 15.34 -5.00
C ILE A 225 17.22 15.55 -3.58
N PRO A 226 18.54 15.77 -3.43
CA PRO A 226 19.12 16.15 -2.16
C PRO A 226 18.58 17.51 -1.69
N ARG A 227 18.49 17.70 -0.37
CA ARG A 227 17.91 18.90 0.24
C ARG A 227 18.58 20.19 -0.25
N GLU A 228 19.90 20.18 -0.37
CA GLU A 228 20.71 21.30 -0.84
C GLU A 228 20.46 21.69 -2.31
N LYS A 229 19.82 20.81 -3.09
CA LYS A 229 19.50 21.04 -4.51
C LYS A 229 18.03 21.38 -4.75
N LEU A 230 17.16 21.40 -3.73
CA LEU A 230 15.73 21.69 -3.90
C LEU A 230 15.43 23.04 -4.56
N GLY A 231 16.28 24.05 -4.35
CA GLY A 231 16.15 25.36 -5.00
C GLY A 231 16.61 25.40 -6.46
N GLN A 232 17.42 24.43 -6.89
CA GLN A 232 18.00 24.36 -8.24
C GLN A 232 17.21 23.42 -9.15
N LEU A 233 16.81 22.27 -8.61
CA LEU A 233 16.07 21.22 -9.31
C LEU A 233 14.56 21.44 -9.16
N THR A 234 14.05 22.39 -9.93
CA THR A 234 12.64 22.79 -9.90
C THR A 234 11.93 22.46 -11.21
N LYS A 235 10.59 22.48 -11.21
CA LYS A 235 9.76 22.30 -12.43
C LYS A 235 10.10 23.31 -13.54
N ARG A 236 10.70 24.45 -13.21
CA ARG A 236 11.14 25.45 -14.20
C ARG A 236 12.39 25.00 -14.95
N ASN A 237 13.30 24.32 -14.26
CA ASN A 237 14.61 23.97 -14.79
C ASN A 237 14.67 22.52 -15.28
N ILE A 238 13.78 21.66 -14.79
CA ILE A 238 13.66 20.26 -15.19
C ILE A 238 12.23 20.04 -15.68
N ASN A 239 12.08 20.07 -17.00
CA ASN A 239 10.82 19.82 -17.69
C ASN A 239 11.12 19.18 -19.06
N SER A 240 10.07 18.81 -19.80
CA SER A 240 10.22 18.14 -21.09
C SER A 240 11.04 18.95 -22.10
N ALA A 241 10.86 20.28 -22.16
CA ALA A 241 11.62 21.16 -23.05
C ALA A 241 13.13 21.16 -22.72
N GLU A 242 13.48 21.25 -21.44
CA GLU A 242 14.88 21.24 -20.99
C GLU A 242 15.57 19.88 -21.21
N ILE A 243 14.82 18.79 -21.13
CA ILE A 243 15.35 17.46 -21.47
C ILE A 243 15.57 17.39 -22.99
N VAL A 244 14.59 17.80 -23.78
CA VAL A 244 14.66 17.77 -25.26
C VAL A 244 15.74 18.70 -25.80
N SER A 245 16.04 19.83 -25.13
CA SER A 245 17.15 20.73 -25.52
C SER A 245 18.53 20.09 -25.36
N CYS A 246 18.62 19.02 -24.56
CA CYS A 246 19.84 18.24 -24.32
C CYS A 246 19.94 16.99 -25.20
N GLN A 247 19.12 16.86 -26.25
CA GLN A 247 19.12 15.70 -27.16
C GLN A 247 20.36 15.61 -28.06
N GLY A 248 20.66 14.39 -28.51
CA GLY A 248 21.70 14.14 -29.52
C GLY A 248 21.22 14.52 -30.92
N ALA A 249 22.15 14.63 -31.88
CA ALA A 249 21.87 15.13 -33.23
C ALA A 249 20.80 14.33 -34.02
N ASN A 250 20.61 13.04 -33.70
CA ASN A 250 19.74 12.12 -34.45
C ASN A 250 18.54 11.61 -33.62
N ASP A 251 18.26 12.20 -32.46
CA ASP A 251 17.26 11.68 -31.53
C ASP A 251 15.83 12.12 -31.87
N HIS A 252 15.67 13.29 -32.50
CA HIS A 252 14.40 13.88 -32.95
C HIS A 252 13.27 13.85 -31.89
N LEU A 253 13.63 14.11 -30.63
CA LEU A 253 12.69 14.18 -29.51
C LEU A 253 11.82 15.42 -29.59
N LYS A 254 10.54 15.25 -29.24
CA LYS A 254 9.56 16.31 -29.02
C LYS A 254 9.22 16.37 -27.53
N GLU A 255 8.74 17.52 -27.06
CA GLU A 255 8.35 17.69 -25.67
C GLU A 255 7.27 16.70 -25.22
N ASP A 256 6.29 16.43 -26.09
CA ASP A 256 5.23 15.47 -25.81
C ASP A 256 5.73 14.03 -25.69
N ASP A 257 6.93 13.68 -26.18
CA ASP A 257 7.48 12.34 -25.97
C ASP A 257 7.86 12.08 -24.51
N VAL A 258 8.06 13.14 -23.71
CA VAL A 258 8.66 13.10 -22.38
C VAL A 258 7.64 13.53 -21.33
N ILE A 259 7.49 12.73 -20.29
CA ILE A 259 6.74 13.08 -19.09
C ILE A 259 7.73 13.24 -17.93
N VAL A 260 7.69 14.38 -17.25
CA VAL A 260 8.50 14.65 -16.07
C VAL A 260 7.59 14.74 -14.84
N GLU A 261 7.79 13.81 -13.91
CA GLU A 261 7.07 13.76 -12.64
C GLU A 261 7.93 14.32 -11.51
N PHE A 262 7.33 15.18 -10.69
CA PHE A 262 7.89 15.59 -9.41
C PHE A 262 7.05 14.99 -8.29
N LEU A 263 7.61 13.97 -7.64
CA LEU A 263 6.97 13.27 -6.54
C LEU A 263 7.47 13.77 -5.19
N LYS A 264 6.56 13.90 -4.23
CA LYS A 264 6.87 14.21 -2.83
C LYS A 264 6.27 13.14 -1.93
N ASN A 265 7.11 12.31 -1.34
CA ASN A 265 6.67 11.33 -0.34
C ASN A 265 7.03 11.84 1.04
N ASN A 266 6.09 11.75 1.98
CA ASN A 266 6.27 12.32 3.31
C ASN A 266 5.50 11.56 4.39
N TYR A 267 5.73 11.96 5.64
CA TYR A 267 5.02 11.46 6.84
C TYR A 267 3.70 12.22 7.05
N ALA A 268 2.91 12.41 5.99
CA ALA A 268 1.59 13.07 6.00
C ALA A 268 1.54 14.57 6.31
N MET A 269 2.63 15.19 6.79
CA MET A 269 2.70 16.62 7.14
C MET A 269 3.79 17.37 6.35
N LYS A 270 3.88 17.12 5.04
CA LYS A 270 4.93 17.70 4.17
C LYS A 270 6.31 17.43 4.77
N ASP A 271 7.17 18.44 4.88
CA ASP A 271 8.51 18.35 5.46
C ASP A 271 8.55 18.34 7.00
N GLN A 272 7.39 18.45 7.66
CA GLN A 272 7.29 18.47 9.13
C GLN A 272 7.13 17.06 9.70
N ASN A 273 7.59 16.88 10.94
CA ASN A 273 7.32 15.69 11.73
C ASN A 273 5.87 15.74 12.24
N PRO A 274 4.97 14.83 11.81
CA PRO A 274 3.58 14.85 12.26
C PRO A 274 3.44 14.62 13.78
N VAL A 275 4.38 13.90 14.40
CA VAL A 275 4.36 13.61 15.85
C VAL A 275 4.58 14.88 16.68
N ASP A 276 5.15 15.94 16.10
CA ASP A 276 5.29 17.23 16.78
C ASP A 276 3.93 17.88 17.08
N GLY A 277 2.93 17.63 16.23
CA GLY A 277 1.55 18.07 16.44
C GLY A 277 0.74 17.16 17.38
N ILE A 278 1.33 16.11 17.93
CA ILE A 278 0.66 15.13 18.81
C ILE A 278 0.95 15.44 20.28
N LYS A 279 -0.10 15.37 21.10
CA LYS A 279 -0.03 15.52 22.54
C LYS A 279 -0.14 14.17 23.24
N PHE A 280 0.63 14.02 24.29
CA PHE A 280 0.74 12.80 25.08
C PHE A 280 0.36 13.02 26.53
N PHE A 281 -0.08 11.96 27.21
CA PHE A 281 -0.26 11.96 28.66
C PHE A 281 0.40 10.74 29.30
N SER A 282 0.59 10.78 30.61
CA SER A 282 1.23 9.71 31.38
C SER A 282 0.22 9.00 32.28
N LYS A 283 0.49 7.75 32.65
CA LYS A 283 -0.32 7.01 33.64
C LYS A 283 -0.47 7.75 34.98
N ASN A 284 0.52 8.58 35.34
CA ASN A 284 0.54 9.27 36.63
C ASN A 284 -0.32 10.53 36.62
N ASN A 285 -0.63 11.09 35.44
CA ASN A 285 -1.48 12.26 35.32
C ASN A 285 -2.25 12.22 33.99
N HIS A 286 -3.55 11.93 34.09
CA HIS A 286 -4.47 11.84 32.95
C HIS A 286 -5.11 13.17 32.54
N SER A 287 -4.81 14.26 33.26
CA SER A 287 -5.43 15.58 33.04
C SER A 287 -4.49 16.59 32.39
N VAL A 288 -3.20 16.25 32.27
CA VAL A 288 -2.19 17.14 31.68
C VAL A 288 -1.58 16.45 30.47
N SER A 289 -1.55 17.19 29.36
CA SER A 289 -0.92 16.74 28.13
C SER A 289 0.43 17.45 27.89
N TYR A 290 1.34 16.79 27.19
CA TYR A 290 2.66 17.31 26.85
C TYR A 290 3.14 16.82 25.49
N HIS A 291 4.14 17.49 24.92
CA HIS A 291 4.81 17.05 23.70
C HIS A 291 6.06 16.23 24.05
N ILE A 292 6.38 15.23 23.23
CA ILE A 292 7.58 14.41 23.37
C ILE A 292 8.48 14.69 22.15
N PRO A 293 9.62 15.39 22.34
CA PRO A 293 10.58 15.62 21.28
C PRO A 293 11.13 14.31 20.72
N LYS A 294 11.35 14.25 19.40
CA LYS A 294 11.85 13.04 18.72
C LYS A 294 13.14 12.49 19.32
N GLU A 295 14.00 13.37 19.84
CA GLU A 295 15.29 13.02 20.47
C GLU A 295 15.09 12.20 21.76
N LYS A 296 13.92 12.32 22.40
CA LYS A 296 13.54 11.53 23.58
C LYS A 296 12.84 10.22 23.23
N VAL A 297 12.54 9.98 21.95
CA VAL A 297 11.85 8.76 21.49
C VAL A 297 12.86 7.74 21.02
N SER A 298 13.67 8.09 20.00
CA SER A 298 14.70 7.19 19.45
C SER A 298 15.66 7.95 18.54
N SER A 299 16.95 7.62 18.60
CA SER A 299 17.96 8.13 17.68
C SER A 299 17.83 7.58 16.24
N LEU A 300 16.96 6.59 16.03
CA LEU A 300 16.71 5.97 14.71
C LEU A 300 15.49 6.55 13.98
N ILE A 301 14.83 7.56 14.56
CA ILE A 301 13.78 8.31 13.86
C ILE A 301 14.43 9.16 12.76
N PRO A 302 13.81 9.27 11.56
CA PRO A 302 14.34 10.09 10.48
C PRO A 302 14.63 11.54 10.89
N SER A 303 15.71 12.09 10.36
CA SER A 303 16.01 13.54 10.47
C SER A 303 15.15 14.38 9.53
N GLU A 304 14.72 13.79 8.40
CA GLU A 304 13.89 14.42 7.38
C GLU A 304 12.59 13.64 7.17
N PHE A 305 11.48 14.34 6.98
CA PHE A 305 10.13 13.77 6.90
C PHE A 305 9.50 13.87 5.51
N GLN A 306 10.24 14.39 4.53
CA GLN A 306 9.84 14.43 3.12
C GLN A 306 11.03 14.18 2.21
N GLU A 307 10.86 13.28 1.25
CA GLU A 307 11.75 13.12 0.10
C GLU A 307 11.12 13.76 -1.14
N ASN A 308 11.97 14.30 -2.03
CA ASN A 308 11.56 14.84 -3.32
C ASN A 308 12.24 14.04 -4.42
N ILE A 309 11.47 13.60 -5.41
CA ILE A 309 11.94 12.68 -6.44
C ILE A 309 11.54 13.22 -7.81
N ILE A 310 12.45 13.16 -8.77
CA ILE A 310 12.18 13.38 -10.19
C ILE A 310 12.08 12.03 -10.86
N ARG A 311 11.03 11.79 -11.62
CA ARG A 311 10.94 10.62 -12.52
C ARG A 311 10.69 11.09 -13.94
N VAL A 312 11.24 10.34 -14.87
CA VAL A 312 11.05 10.58 -16.30
C VAL A 312 10.39 9.36 -16.92
N PHE A 313 9.40 9.59 -17.77
CA PHE A 313 8.74 8.57 -18.56
C PHE A 313 8.75 8.96 -20.05
N ALA A 314 8.67 7.95 -20.91
CA ALA A 314 8.56 8.08 -22.35
C ALA A 314 7.20 7.57 -22.83
N ARG A 315 6.50 8.37 -23.66
CA ARG A 315 5.24 7.94 -24.29
C ARG A 315 5.45 6.83 -25.34
N ASP A 316 6.64 6.81 -25.93
CA ASP A 316 7.11 5.84 -26.91
C ASP A 316 8.33 5.07 -26.39
N ALA A 317 8.26 3.74 -26.44
CA ALA A 317 9.35 2.85 -26.04
C ALA A 317 10.61 3.03 -26.89
N SER A 318 10.48 3.39 -28.18
CA SER A 318 11.62 3.58 -29.07
C SER A 318 12.52 4.74 -28.65
N LYS A 319 11.97 5.73 -27.92
CA LYS A 319 12.65 6.96 -27.52
C LYS A 319 13.27 6.90 -26.12
N VAL A 320 13.08 5.80 -25.38
CA VAL A 320 13.56 5.66 -23.98
C VAL A 320 15.05 5.96 -23.86
N LYS A 321 15.87 5.42 -24.78
CA LYS A 321 17.33 5.61 -24.74
C LYS A 321 17.70 7.09 -24.94
N ALA A 322 17.14 7.73 -25.98
CA ALA A 322 17.41 9.13 -26.27
C ALA A 322 16.96 10.05 -25.11
N ILE A 323 15.79 9.79 -24.53
CA ILE A 323 15.27 10.55 -23.38
C ILE A 323 16.16 10.34 -22.16
N HIS A 324 16.59 9.09 -21.90
CA HIS A 324 17.50 8.77 -20.80
C HIS A 324 18.80 9.55 -20.91
N GLU A 325 19.48 9.47 -22.06
CA GLU A 325 20.76 10.16 -22.27
C GLU A 325 20.60 11.67 -22.17
N SER A 326 19.52 12.24 -22.70
CA SER A 326 19.22 13.67 -22.64
C SER A 326 18.96 14.14 -21.21
N PHE A 327 18.19 13.38 -20.44
CA PHE A 327 17.96 13.63 -19.02
C PHE A 327 19.27 13.55 -18.23
N ARG A 328 20.10 12.53 -18.47
CA ARG A 328 21.42 12.40 -17.81
C ARG A 328 22.35 13.57 -18.17
N ARG A 329 22.37 14.02 -19.43
CA ARG A 329 23.13 15.20 -19.86
C ARG A 329 22.65 16.47 -19.17
N LEU A 330 21.33 16.66 -19.05
CA LEU A 330 20.75 17.78 -18.29
C LEU A 330 21.18 17.72 -16.83
N MET A 331 21.08 16.56 -16.19
CA MET A 331 21.39 16.40 -14.78
C MET A 331 22.86 16.58 -14.46
N SER A 332 23.77 16.13 -15.34
CA SER A 332 25.20 16.38 -15.18
C SER A 332 25.55 17.87 -15.06
N LYS A 333 24.76 18.79 -15.65
CA LYS A 333 24.97 20.24 -15.49
C LYS A 333 24.78 20.71 -14.05
N PHE A 334 23.82 20.13 -13.33
CA PHE A 334 23.52 20.49 -11.93
C PHE A 334 24.39 19.77 -10.91
N TYR A 335 25.02 18.66 -11.29
CA TYR A 335 25.86 17.84 -10.43
C TYR A 335 27.35 17.97 -10.75
N ARG A 336 27.73 18.92 -11.60
CA ARG A 336 29.13 19.21 -11.92
C ARG A 336 29.80 19.90 -10.73
N THR A 337 30.96 19.41 -10.33
CA THR A 337 31.79 19.98 -9.28
C THR A 337 32.81 20.97 -9.86
N SER A 338 33.43 21.76 -9.00
CA SER A 338 34.41 22.79 -9.38
C SER A 338 35.66 22.24 -10.07
N ASP A 339 36.00 20.97 -9.83
CA ASP A 339 37.08 20.24 -10.48
C ASP A 339 36.69 19.65 -11.85
N GLY A 340 35.45 19.89 -12.30
CA GLY A 340 34.93 19.41 -13.58
C GLY A 340 34.39 17.99 -13.57
N THR A 341 34.48 17.26 -12.44
CA THR A 341 33.86 15.94 -12.27
C THR A 341 32.34 16.06 -12.03
N SER A 342 31.61 14.94 -12.00
CA SER A 342 30.17 14.93 -11.75
C SER A 342 29.82 13.95 -10.64
N ASN A 343 29.19 14.44 -9.58
CA ASN A 343 28.67 13.63 -8.48
C ASN A 343 27.22 13.19 -8.73
N LEU A 344 26.82 13.04 -10.00
CA LEU A 344 25.49 12.59 -10.35
C LEU A 344 25.33 11.11 -9.93
N PRO A 345 24.34 10.76 -9.10
CA PRO A 345 24.10 9.37 -8.72
C PRO A 345 23.95 8.47 -9.95
N PRO A 346 24.35 7.19 -9.87
CA PRO A 346 24.14 6.25 -10.96
C PRO A 346 22.65 6.17 -11.31
N SER A 347 22.37 5.91 -12.59
CA SER A 347 21.01 5.74 -13.07
C SER A 347 20.30 4.62 -12.30
N SER A 348 19.03 4.84 -11.95
CA SER A 348 18.18 3.83 -11.31
C SER A 348 17.78 2.70 -12.27
N THR A 349 17.95 2.96 -13.58
CA THR A 349 17.71 2.03 -14.68
C THR A 349 18.97 1.80 -15.49
N SER A 350 19.09 0.62 -16.10
CA SER A 350 20.02 0.42 -17.21
C SER A 350 19.28 0.70 -18.52
N PRO A 351 19.75 1.60 -19.39
CA PRO A 351 19.12 1.87 -20.68
C PRO A 351 19.12 0.65 -21.63
N TYR A 352 19.80 -0.44 -21.25
CA TYR A 352 19.92 -1.69 -22.02
C TYR A 352 18.96 -2.82 -21.57
N TYR A 353 18.10 -2.60 -20.58
CA TYR A 353 17.35 -3.69 -19.94
C TYR A 353 15.97 -4.03 -20.55
N ASP A 354 15.52 -3.35 -21.62
CA ASP A 354 14.17 -3.53 -22.20
C ASP A 354 14.09 -4.59 -23.32
N SER A 355 14.88 -5.67 -23.26
CA SER A 355 14.82 -6.76 -24.26
C SER A 355 14.15 -8.06 -23.78
N ARG A 356 13.67 -8.13 -22.52
CA ARG A 356 13.15 -9.39 -21.93
C ARG A 356 11.72 -9.33 -21.36
N ASN A 357 10.94 -8.32 -21.75
CA ASN A 357 9.51 -8.25 -21.38
C ASN A 357 8.55 -8.50 -22.55
N THR A 358 9.01 -9.17 -23.61
CA THR A 358 8.14 -9.96 -24.47
C THR A 358 7.96 -11.33 -23.82
N SER A 359 6.72 -11.78 -23.69
CA SER A 359 6.36 -13.09 -23.15
C SER A 359 7.23 -14.19 -23.80
N PRO A 360 7.75 -15.17 -23.05
CA PRO A 360 8.52 -16.23 -23.66
C PRO A 360 7.58 -17.07 -24.54
N GLU A 361 7.81 -17.02 -25.85
CA GLU A 361 7.36 -18.10 -26.73
C GLU A 361 7.88 -19.42 -26.14
N ARG A 362 6.98 -20.40 -26.02
CA ARG A 362 7.32 -21.78 -25.67
C ARG A 362 8.19 -22.36 -26.80
N SER A 363 9.49 -22.14 -26.75
CA SER A 363 10.46 -22.93 -27.49
C SER A 363 11.07 -23.99 -26.56
N SER A 364 10.68 -25.24 -26.82
CA SER A 364 11.34 -26.42 -26.29
C SER A 364 12.83 -26.45 -26.61
N ASN A 365 13.62 -26.92 -25.64
CA ASN A 365 15.04 -27.29 -25.69
C ASN A 365 16.07 -26.17 -25.47
N GLY A 366 16.85 -26.33 -24.38
CA GLY A 366 18.13 -25.66 -24.18
C GLY A 366 18.29 -25.03 -22.80
N MET A 367 18.86 -25.77 -21.84
CA MET A 367 19.37 -25.20 -20.58
C MET A 367 20.75 -24.57 -20.84
N PRO A 368 21.02 -23.32 -20.41
CA PRO A 368 22.38 -22.86 -20.18
C PRO A 368 22.64 -22.74 -18.67
N ALA A 369 23.59 -23.53 -18.20
CA ALA A 369 24.18 -23.44 -16.86
C ALA A 369 25.27 -22.36 -16.83
N GLY A 370 25.39 -21.62 -15.71
CA GLY A 370 26.58 -20.80 -15.47
C GLY A 370 26.44 -19.72 -14.41
N TRP A 371 26.34 -20.09 -13.13
CA TRP A 371 26.74 -19.24 -11.99
C TRP A 371 27.13 -20.14 -10.80
N LEU A 372 28.37 -20.64 -10.81
CA LEU A 372 29.07 -21.15 -9.63
C LEU A 372 30.53 -21.39 -9.98
N GLN A 373 31.40 -20.41 -9.67
CA GLN A 373 32.64 -20.66 -8.93
C GLN A 373 33.45 -19.39 -8.71
N SER A 374 33.70 -19.10 -7.43
CA SER A 374 34.97 -18.54 -6.99
C SER A 374 35.29 -19.11 -5.60
N GLN A 375 35.92 -20.29 -5.55
CA GLN A 375 36.92 -20.61 -4.53
C GLN A 375 37.91 -21.61 -5.14
N GLN A 376 39.19 -21.24 -5.09
CA GLN A 376 40.33 -22.00 -5.61
C GLN A 376 40.70 -23.14 -4.65
N GLY A 377 41.10 -24.28 -5.22
CA GLY A 377 41.65 -25.43 -4.51
C GLY A 377 41.92 -26.60 -5.48
N SER A 378 43.18 -26.73 -5.88
CA SER A 378 43.83 -27.62 -6.87
C SER A 378 43.55 -29.14 -6.83
N PRO A 379 43.99 -29.92 -7.86
CA PRO A 379 43.18 -30.94 -8.54
C PRO A 379 43.61 -32.40 -8.34
N THR A 380 42.79 -33.36 -8.80
CA THR A 380 43.28 -34.60 -9.48
C THR A 380 42.18 -35.36 -10.24
N LEU A 381 42.26 -35.26 -11.57
CA LEU A 381 42.20 -36.28 -12.64
C LEU A 381 41.20 -37.47 -12.63
N ARG A 382 40.59 -37.61 -13.84
CA ARG A 382 40.13 -38.82 -14.58
C ARG A 382 38.82 -39.46 -14.11
N SER A 383 37.92 -39.96 -14.96
CA SER A 383 37.79 -40.03 -16.44
C SER A 383 36.49 -40.79 -16.74
N MET A 384 35.83 -40.47 -17.86
CA MET A 384 34.99 -41.36 -18.69
C MET A 384 33.73 -42.00 -18.06
N ALA A 385 32.66 -42.37 -18.74
CA ALA A 385 32.02 -42.04 -20.02
C ALA A 385 30.75 -42.93 -20.08
N ILE A 386 29.74 -42.49 -20.84
CA ILE A 386 28.74 -43.30 -21.59
C ILE A 386 27.54 -43.95 -20.85
N GLY A 387 26.35 -43.69 -21.43
CA GLY A 387 25.29 -44.70 -21.70
C GLY A 387 24.12 -44.69 -20.73
N SER A 388 23.00 -44.02 -21.02
CA SER A 388 21.87 -44.41 -21.90
C SER A 388 20.83 -45.37 -21.28
N SER A 389 19.56 -45.02 -21.51
CA SER A 389 18.37 -45.88 -21.58
C SER A 389 17.63 -46.32 -20.31
N ALA A 390 16.52 -45.60 -20.06
CA ALA A 390 15.13 -46.07 -20.14
C ALA A 390 14.64 -47.36 -19.41
N LYS A 391 13.45 -47.16 -18.82
CA LYS A 391 12.28 -48.06 -18.68
C LYS A 391 12.12 -48.95 -17.44
N ARG A 392 10.97 -48.67 -16.78
CA ARG A 392 9.92 -49.59 -16.29
C ARG A 392 10.12 -50.39 -14.99
N ARG A 393 9.27 -50.01 -14.02
CA ARG A 393 8.13 -50.75 -13.42
C ARG A 393 8.39 -51.96 -12.50
N ARG A 394 7.62 -51.95 -11.38
CA ARG A 394 7.22 -53.06 -10.47
C ARG A 394 8.32 -53.55 -9.51
N GLU A 395 8.08 -54.08 -8.31
CA GLU A 395 6.98 -54.20 -7.34
C GLU A 395 7.65 -54.87 -6.11
N SER A 396 7.07 -54.73 -4.92
CA SER A 396 7.14 -55.65 -3.77
C SER A 396 8.38 -55.69 -2.85
N GLY A 397 8.12 -55.82 -1.54
CA GLY A 397 8.93 -56.71 -0.69
C GLY A 397 9.60 -56.15 0.58
N SER A 398 8.81 -55.93 1.64
CA SER A 398 9.04 -56.32 3.05
C SER A 398 10.40 -56.20 3.78
N ARG A 399 10.29 -55.77 5.06
CA ARG A 399 11.09 -56.06 6.30
C ARG A 399 11.98 -54.96 6.88
N SER A 400 11.61 -54.56 8.11
CA SER A 400 12.32 -53.80 9.16
C SER A 400 13.40 -54.66 9.86
N PRO A 401 14.13 -54.19 10.91
CA PRO A 401 14.48 -52.82 11.35
C PRO A 401 15.99 -52.66 11.73
N SER A 402 16.52 -51.43 11.81
CA SER A 402 17.56 -51.07 12.81
C SER A 402 17.72 -49.56 12.98
N ARG A 403 17.83 -49.12 14.25
CA ARG A 403 18.07 -47.74 14.69
C ARG A 403 19.53 -47.34 14.48
N ARG A 404 19.76 -46.13 13.96
CA ARG A 404 20.83 -45.24 14.45
C ARG A 404 20.57 -43.79 14.07
N SER A 405 20.70 -42.92 15.07
CA SER A 405 20.60 -41.47 15.05
C SER A 405 21.66 -40.81 14.19
N GLN A 406 21.29 -39.80 13.39
CA GLN A 406 22.13 -38.62 13.15
C GLN A 406 21.30 -37.50 12.49
N THR A 407 21.46 -36.31 13.06
CA THR A 407 20.83 -35.03 12.74
C THR A 407 21.43 -34.41 11.48
N GLY A 408 20.58 -34.03 10.53
CA GLY A 408 20.93 -33.26 9.33
C GLY A 408 19.64 -32.83 8.58
N PRO A 409 19.65 -31.70 7.84
CA PRO A 409 18.43 -31.00 7.45
C PRO A 409 17.74 -31.67 6.26
N VAL A 410 16.45 -31.99 6.39
CA VAL A 410 15.63 -32.45 5.26
C VAL A 410 14.67 -31.35 4.84
N ARG A 411 14.75 -31.05 3.55
CA ARG A 411 13.82 -30.24 2.77
C ARG A 411 12.80 -31.19 2.13
N LEU A 412 11.56 -30.68 1.97
CA LEU A 412 10.53 -30.97 0.95
C LEU A 412 9.28 -31.80 1.32
N LEU A 413 8.13 -31.14 1.05
CA LEU A 413 6.92 -31.61 0.37
C LEU A 413 5.91 -32.53 1.09
N GLY A 414 4.64 -32.09 1.01
CA GLY A 414 3.50 -32.99 0.78
C GLY A 414 2.51 -33.12 1.94
N ASN A 415 1.24 -32.84 1.64
CA ASN A 415 0.07 -33.07 2.49
C ASN A 415 0.07 -34.50 3.09
N GLY A 416 -0.09 -34.60 4.42
CA GLY A 416 -0.31 -35.86 5.12
C GLY A 416 -0.47 -35.65 6.64
N VAL A 417 -1.50 -36.27 7.21
CA VAL A 417 -1.88 -36.27 8.65
C VAL A 417 -0.77 -36.89 9.50
N VAL A 418 -0.46 -36.29 10.67
CA VAL A 418 0.41 -36.88 11.70
C VAL A 418 -0.36 -36.92 13.03
N ASP A 419 -0.55 -38.13 13.57
CA ASP A 419 -0.97 -38.37 14.96
C ASP A 419 0.19 -37.99 15.89
N ALA A 420 -0.03 -37.06 16.81
CA ALA A 420 0.95 -36.70 17.84
C ALA A 420 0.93 -37.76 18.95
N SER A 421 2.10 -38.33 19.28
CA SER A 421 2.28 -39.28 20.38
C SER A 421 2.42 -38.57 21.73
N ASP A 422 1.97 -39.21 22.81
CA ASP A 422 1.86 -38.69 24.19
C ASP A 422 3.09 -37.93 24.76
N SER A 423 4.30 -38.14 24.20
CA SER A 423 5.51 -37.40 24.61
C SER A 423 5.56 -35.93 24.17
N GLU A 424 4.77 -35.49 23.19
CA GLU A 424 4.71 -34.09 22.76
C GLU A 424 3.78 -33.23 23.64
N LEU A 425 2.83 -33.85 24.34
CA LEU A 425 1.92 -33.18 25.27
C LEU A 425 2.58 -32.87 26.62
N GLU A 426 3.46 -33.74 27.14
CA GLU A 426 4.18 -33.49 28.40
C GLU A 426 5.23 -32.36 28.31
N MET A 427 5.76 -32.07 27.11
CA MET A 427 6.65 -30.92 26.91
C MET A 427 5.93 -29.57 26.92
N LEU A 428 4.62 -29.53 26.66
CA LEU A 428 3.83 -28.30 26.68
C LEU A 428 3.45 -27.88 28.11
N THR A 429 3.51 -28.79 29.09
CA THR A 429 3.10 -28.54 30.47
C THR A 429 4.25 -28.39 31.47
N SER A 430 5.51 -28.68 31.10
CA SER A 430 6.63 -28.74 32.05
C SER A 430 7.48 -27.45 32.17
N GLY A 431 6.98 -26.31 31.69
CA GLY A 431 7.77 -25.06 31.71
C GLY A 431 6.98 -23.75 31.81
N VAL A 432 5.72 -23.76 32.27
CA VAL A 432 4.91 -22.53 32.38
C VAL A 432 4.72 -22.17 33.85
N LYS A 433 5.41 -21.13 34.30
CA LYS A 433 5.07 -20.39 35.51
C LYS A 433 4.54 -19.03 35.07
N ASP A 434 3.36 -18.72 35.58
CA ASP A 434 2.56 -17.50 35.45
C ASP A 434 1.86 -17.29 34.09
N GLU A 435 0.54 -17.05 34.22
CA GLU A 435 -0.48 -16.64 33.24
C GLU A 435 -0.11 -16.76 31.75
N THR A 436 -0.68 -17.76 31.06
CA THR A 436 -0.59 -17.88 29.60
C THR A 436 -1.97 -18.01 28.98
N GLU A 437 -2.43 -16.99 28.26
CA GLU A 437 -3.55 -17.09 27.32
C GLU A 437 -3.10 -17.85 26.07
N LEU A 438 -3.70 -19.01 25.79
CA LEU A 438 -3.47 -19.76 24.56
C LEU A 438 -4.53 -19.37 23.51
N TYR A 439 -4.10 -18.64 22.48
CA TYR A 439 -4.91 -18.37 21.29
C TYR A 439 -4.66 -19.46 20.25
N LEU A 440 -5.69 -20.24 19.91
CA LEU A 440 -5.67 -21.07 18.71
C LEU A 440 -6.18 -20.22 17.54
N ASP A 441 -5.25 -19.80 16.67
CA ASP A 441 -5.58 -19.19 15.38
C ASP A 441 -6.35 -20.19 14.51
N GLY A 442 -7.39 -19.73 13.82
CA GLY A 442 -8.44 -20.49 13.17
C GLY A 442 -8.04 -21.25 11.90
N THR A 443 -6.80 -21.74 11.83
CA THR A 443 -6.25 -22.45 10.64
C THR A 443 -5.66 -23.84 10.92
N SER A 444 -5.81 -24.41 12.12
CA SER A 444 -5.32 -25.77 12.47
C SER A 444 -6.43 -26.82 12.68
N PRO A 445 -6.15 -28.14 12.49
CA PRO A 445 -7.18 -29.15 12.25
C PRO A 445 -7.97 -29.54 13.50
N HIS A 446 -9.22 -29.93 13.25
CA HIS A 446 -10.29 -30.26 14.20
C HIS A 446 -9.88 -31.20 15.35
N MET A 447 -10.21 -30.83 16.59
CA MET A 447 -10.05 -31.67 17.78
C MET A 447 -11.32 -32.50 18.02
N LYS A 448 -11.22 -33.82 18.20
CA LYS A 448 -12.39 -34.69 18.46
C LYS A 448 -12.85 -34.60 19.92
N LEU A 449 -14.15 -34.71 20.14
CA LEU A 449 -14.85 -34.62 21.44
C LEU A 449 -14.28 -35.56 22.53
N GLU A 450 -13.65 -36.66 22.12
CA GLU A 450 -13.04 -37.66 22.99
C GLU A 450 -11.75 -37.18 23.66
N THR A 451 -11.02 -36.26 23.00
CA THR A 451 -9.83 -35.59 23.55
C THR A 451 -10.21 -34.58 24.65
N LEU A 452 -11.34 -33.88 24.50
CA LEU A 452 -11.87 -32.96 25.50
C LEU A 452 -12.34 -33.67 26.78
N ARG A 453 -12.78 -34.94 26.69
CA ARG A 453 -13.21 -35.74 27.86
C ARG A 453 -12.05 -36.19 28.76
N LYS A 454 -10.82 -36.27 28.24
CA LYS A 454 -9.62 -36.65 29.04
C LYS A 454 -9.08 -35.52 29.91
N LEU A 455 -9.47 -34.26 29.65
CA LEU A 455 -9.09 -33.08 30.44
C LEU A 455 -9.93 -32.89 31.72
N ARG A 456 -10.79 -33.87 32.08
CA ARG A 456 -11.83 -33.72 33.10
C ARG A 456 -11.35 -33.82 34.56
N ASP A 457 -10.10 -34.18 34.83
CA ASP A 457 -9.61 -34.23 36.21
C ASP A 457 -8.98 -32.88 36.59
N GLY A 458 -9.82 -31.95 37.04
CA GLY A 458 -9.41 -30.76 37.81
C GLY A 458 -9.55 -29.39 37.13
N ILE A 459 -10.23 -29.28 35.98
CA ILE A 459 -10.49 -27.99 35.31
C ILE A 459 -11.99 -27.86 34.99
N GLU A 460 -12.65 -26.87 35.58
CA GLU A 460 -14.01 -26.48 35.18
C GLU A 460 -13.97 -25.75 33.83
N LEU A 461 -14.86 -26.15 32.92
CA LEU A 461 -14.98 -25.63 31.56
C LEU A 461 -16.19 -24.70 31.48
N VAL A 462 -15.96 -23.38 31.37
CA VAL A 462 -17.06 -22.42 31.15
C VAL A 462 -17.21 -22.10 29.66
N LEU A 463 -18.38 -22.46 29.10
CA LEU A 463 -18.74 -22.20 27.72
C LEU A 463 -19.32 -20.78 27.58
N ILE A 464 -18.64 -19.90 26.82
CA ILE A 464 -19.17 -18.56 26.48
C ILE A 464 -19.46 -18.51 24.97
N PRO A 465 -20.73 -18.39 24.53
CA PRO A 465 -21.08 -18.35 23.12
C PRO A 465 -20.82 -16.96 22.53
N GLN A 466 -20.27 -16.90 21.31
CA GLN A 466 -20.10 -15.67 20.51
C GLN A 466 -21.42 -15.17 19.87
N THR A 467 -22.59 -15.57 20.37
CA THR A 467 -23.90 -15.13 19.82
C THR A 467 -24.95 -14.97 20.92
N ASN A 468 -25.80 -13.94 20.83
CA ASN A 468 -26.95 -13.65 21.72
C ASN A 468 -28.10 -14.68 21.61
N LYS A 469 -27.86 -15.97 21.89
CA LYS A 469 -28.90 -17.00 21.94
C LYS A 469 -28.99 -17.62 23.34
N SER A 470 -30.19 -18.12 23.67
CA SER A 470 -30.49 -18.70 24.97
C SER A 470 -29.76 -20.05 25.18
N THR A 471 -29.58 -20.46 26.45
CA THR A 471 -28.84 -21.67 26.83
C THR A 471 -29.45 -22.97 26.27
N GLU A 472 -30.78 -23.02 26.10
CA GLU A 472 -31.48 -24.17 25.49
C GLU A 472 -31.24 -24.32 23.99
N ASP A 473 -30.95 -23.23 23.27
CA ASP A 473 -30.65 -23.27 21.83
C ASP A 473 -29.26 -23.88 21.55
N LEU A 474 -28.33 -23.79 22.52
CA LEU A 474 -26.96 -24.29 22.39
C LEU A 474 -26.88 -25.81 22.52
N GLU A 475 -27.67 -26.42 23.41
CA GLU A 475 -27.72 -27.88 23.55
C GLU A 475 -28.24 -28.58 22.28
N LYS A 476 -29.15 -27.93 21.55
CA LYS A 476 -29.62 -28.40 20.23
C LYS A 476 -28.56 -28.30 19.16
N ILE A 477 -27.72 -27.26 19.17
CA ILE A 477 -26.64 -27.07 18.20
C ILE A 477 -25.52 -28.11 18.42
N VAL A 478 -25.17 -28.39 19.68
CA VAL A 478 -24.13 -29.38 20.05
C VAL A 478 -24.49 -30.81 19.63
N ARG A 479 -25.78 -31.15 19.52
CA ARG A 479 -26.24 -32.47 19.03
C ARG A 479 -26.20 -32.62 17.50
N THR A 480 -25.85 -31.58 16.74
CA THR A 480 -25.94 -31.59 15.26
C THR A 480 -24.60 -31.58 14.51
N ASP A 481 -23.48 -31.93 15.16
CA ASP A 481 -22.14 -32.01 14.53
C ASP A 481 -21.72 -30.75 13.75
N LYS A 482 -22.21 -29.57 14.16
CA LYS A 482 -21.75 -28.28 13.62
C LYS A 482 -20.66 -27.68 14.50
N LEU A 483 -19.59 -27.23 13.85
CA LEU A 483 -18.41 -26.59 14.43
C LEU A 483 -18.76 -25.36 15.28
N VAL A 484 -18.28 -25.32 16.51
CA VAL A 484 -18.37 -24.16 17.42
C VAL A 484 -16.99 -23.90 18.03
N SER A 485 -16.59 -22.63 18.11
CA SER A 485 -15.34 -22.18 18.73
C SER A 485 -15.49 -22.09 20.26
N PHE A 486 -14.46 -22.45 21.03
CA PHE A 486 -14.52 -22.47 22.50
C PHE A 486 -13.46 -21.58 23.16
N ILE A 487 -13.78 -21.06 24.34
CA ILE A 487 -12.85 -20.38 25.26
C ILE A 487 -12.78 -21.23 26.53
N LEU A 488 -11.58 -21.50 27.01
CA LEU A 488 -11.30 -22.24 28.25
C LEU A 488 -10.88 -21.23 29.32
N VAL A 489 -11.62 -21.18 30.43
CA VAL A 489 -11.26 -20.35 31.60
C VAL A 489 -11.25 -21.24 32.82
N LYS A 490 -10.13 -21.28 33.54
CA LYS A 490 -10.05 -21.91 34.87
C LYS A 490 -10.56 -20.90 35.89
N ILE A 491 -11.59 -21.26 36.66
CA ILE A 491 -12.11 -20.44 37.75
C ILE A 491 -11.68 -21.10 39.06
N ASP A 492 -11.22 -20.30 40.02
CA ASP A 492 -10.85 -20.73 41.38
C ASP A 492 -12.08 -21.01 42.25
#